data_AF-A0A930GU16-F1
#
_entry.id   AF-A0A930GU16-F1
#
_cell.length_a   1.000
_cell.length_b   1.000
_cell.length_c   1.000
_cell.angle_alpha   90.00
_cell.angle_beta   90.00
_cell.angle_gamma   90.00
#
_symmetry.space_group_name_H-M   'P 1'
#
loop_
_entity.id
_entity.type
_entity.pdbx_description
1 polymer ?
#
loop_
_entity_poly.entity_id
_entity_poly.type
_entity_poly.pdbx_seq_one_letter_code
_entity_poly.pdbx_strand_id
1 'polypeptide(L)'
;MSKKRVLTGVTTTGIPHLGNYVGAIRPAVRAAQNPDTESFLFLADYHGIIKCHEPEMIHQSTQAVAATWLACGLDPERTTFYRQSDIPEVMELNWILTCITAKGLMNRAHAYKAAVQANVENNQEDPDHGVEMGLYSYPILMTADILMFNA
;
A
#
# COMPACT_ATOMS: atom_id res chain seq x y z
N MET A 1 -28.19 -3.58 9.49
CA MET A 1 -27.69 -3.21 8.14
C MET A 1 -26.21 -3.53 8.09
N SER A 2 -25.70 -4.11 7.00
CA SER A 2 -24.26 -4.34 6.84
C SER A 2 -23.56 -2.99 6.78
N LYS A 3 -22.64 -2.71 7.71
CA LYS A 3 -21.81 -1.49 7.64
C LYS A 3 -20.95 -1.54 6.40
N LYS A 4 -20.69 -0.38 5.79
CA LYS A 4 -19.78 -0.30 4.64
C LYS A 4 -18.34 -0.38 5.15
N ARG A 5 -17.56 -1.34 4.66
CA ARG A 5 -16.14 -1.45 5.00
C ARG A 5 -15.33 -0.46 4.16
N VAL A 6 -14.36 0.19 4.78
CA VAL A 6 -13.48 1.17 4.14
C VAL A 6 -12.05 0.84 4.55
N LEU A 7 -11.21 0.53 3.57
CA LEU A 7 -9.82 0.14 3.79
C LEU A 7 -8.87 1.15 3.14
N THR A 8 -7.84 1.57 3.87
CA THR A 8 -6.82 2.50 3.38
C THR A 8 -5.43 1.96 3.69
N GLY A 9 -4.57 1.88 2.67
CA GLY A 9 -3.15 1.56 2.83
C GLY A 9 -2.29 2.82 2.78
N VAL A 10 -1.29 2.89 3.65
CA VAL A 10 -0.31 3.99 3.67
C VAL A 10 1.10 3.44 3.56
N THR A 11 1.91 4.02 2.67
CA THR A 11 3.28 3.57 2.43
C THR A 11 4.23 4.00 3.56
N THR A 12 5.25 3.19 3.83
CA THR A 12 6.27 3.42 4.87
C THR A 12 7.67 3.58 4.26
N THR A 13 7.82 4.56 3.36
CA THR A 13 9.08 4.89 2.67
C THR A 13 9.59 6.31 2.97
N GLY A 14 9.14 6.91 4.07
CA GLY A 14 9.54 8.24 4.50
C GLY A 14 8.75 8.76 5.71
N ILE A 15 9.07 9.99 6.14
CA ILE A 15 8.37 10.66 7.24
C ILE A 15 7.23 11.52 6.66
N PRO A 16 5.98 11.39 7.14
CA PRO A 16 4.89 12.27 6.71
C PRO A 16 5.21 13.75 6.94
N HIS A 17 4.91 14.57 5.93
CA HIS A 17 5.06 16.03 5.99
C HIS A 17 3.69 16.74 5.94
N LEU A 18 3.68 18.07 6.03
CA LEU A 18 2.46 18.88 6.07
C LEU A 18 1.51 18.62 4.89
N GLY A 19 2.05 18.38 3.69
CA GLY A 19 1.25 17.98 2.52
C GLY A 19 0.44 16.70 2.75
N ASN A 20 1.03 15.65 3.35
CA ASN A 20 0.30 14.42 3.68
C ASN A 20 -0.77 14.69 4.75
N TYR A 21 -0.46 15.52 5.74
CA TYR A 21 -1.43 15.87 6.77
C TYR A 21 -2.67 16.56 6.19
N VAL A 22 -2.47 17.60 5.38
CA VAL A 22 -3.56 18.38 4.79
C VAL A 22 -4.34 17.56 3.76
N GLY A 23 -3.63 16.81 2.91
CA GLY A 23 -4.22 16.11 1.76
C GLY A 23 -4.83 14.75 2.07
N ALA A 24 -4.32 14.02 3.06
CA ALA A 24 -4.71 12.64 3.31
C ALA A 24 -5.05 12.35 4.77
N ILE A 25 -4.16 12.65 5.72
CA ILE A 25 -4.31 12.18 7.12
C ILE A 25 -5.50 12.84 7.80
N ARG A 26 -5.56 14.18 7.79
CA ARG A 26 -6.66 14.94 8.41
C ARG A 26 -8.04 14.57 7.84
N PRO A 27 -8.27 14.50 6.51
CA PRO A 27 -9.56 14.08 5.99
C PRO A 27 -9.87 12.61 6.29
N ALA A 28 -8.89 11.70 6.23
CA ALA A 28 -9.09 10.28 6.52
C ALA A 28 -9.49 10.02 7.99
N VAL A 29 -8.81 10.67 8.96
CA VAL A 29 -9.18 10.57 10.38
C VAL A 29 -10.61 11.04 10.62
N ARG A 30 -11.04 12.12 9.96
CA ARG A 30 -12.44 12.59 10.05
C ARG A 30 -13.42 11.59 9.43
N ALA A 31 -13.10 11.02 8.28
CA ALA A 31 -13.96 10.04 7.61
C ALA A 31 -14.10 8.74 8.42
N ALA A 32 -13.02 8.29 9.07
CA ALA A 32 -13.01 7.12 9.95
C ALA A 32 -13.95 7.26 11.16
N GLN A 33 -14.37 8.48 11.51
CA GLN A 33 -15.33 8.73 12.58
C GLN A 33 -16.79 8.47 12.19
N ASN A 34 -17.09 8.10 10.94
CA ASN A 34 -18.46 7.78 10.53
C ASN A 34 -18.96 6.47 11.21
N PRO A 35 -20.05 6.50 12.00
CA PRO A 35 -20.57 5.30 12.68
C PRO A 35 -21.13 4.24 11.72
N ASP A 36 -21.46 4.61 10.48
CA ASP A 36 -22.03 3.71 9.46
C ASP A 36 -20.96 2.91 8.69
N THR A 37 -19.68 3.19 8.95
CA THR A 37 -18.55 2.49 8.32
C THR A 37 -17.77 1.63 9.31
N GLU A 38 -17.15 0.58 8.78
CA GLU A 38 -16.12 -0.19 9.45
C GLU A 38 -14.77 0.16 8.82
N SER A 39 -13.89 0.81 9.58
CA SER A 39 -12.65 1.39 9.05
C SER A 39 -11.46 0.47 9.29
N PHE A 40 -10.66 0.27 8.24
CA PHE A 40 -9.38 -0.43 8.26
C PHE A 40 -8.30 0.53 7.74
N LEU A 41 -7.18 0.60 8.45
CA LEU A 41 -6.01 1.33 8.01
C LEU A 41 -4.78 0.47 8.22
N PHE A 42 -3.92 0.37 7.21
CA PHE A 42 -2.72 -0.46 7.34
C PHE A 42 -1.46 0.22 6.85
N LEU A 43 -0.35 -0.11 7.52
CA LEU A 43 1.00 0.29 7.15
C LEU A 43 1.52 -0.71 6.11
N ALA A 44 1.66 -0.26 4.87
CA ALA A 44 2.05 -1.08 3.71
C ALA A 44 3.58 -1.28 3.64
N ASP A 45 4.15 -1.92 4.65
CA ASP A 45 5.59 -2.11 4.81
C ASP A 45 6.19 -3.13 3.85
N TYR A 46 5.47 -4.19 3.48
CA TYR A 46 5.90 -5.06 2.38
C TYR A 46 5.84 -4.39 1.00
N HIS A 47 4.99 -3.39 0.79
CA HIS A 47 5.10 -2.55 -0.41
C HIS A 47 6.32 -1.62 -0.35
N GLY A 48 6.78 -1.25 0.84
CA GLY A 48 7.94 -0.37 1.01
C GLY A 48 9.22 -0.93 0.42
N ILE A 49 9.43 -2.24 0.56
CA ILE A 49 10.63 -2.95 0.07
C ILE A 49 10.74 -3.04 -1.45
N ILE A 50 9.70 -2.64 -2.21
CA ILE A 50 9.74 -2.58 -3.68
C ILE A 50 10.69 -1.47 -4.17
N LYS A 51 10.87 -0.41 -3.38
CA LYS A 51 11.67 0.76 -3.78
C LYS A 51 12.76 1.13 -2.77
N CYS A 52 12.63 0.70 -1.53
CA CYS A 52 13.57 1.01 -0.46
C CYS A 52 14.28 -0.26 -0.01
N HIS A 53 15.60 -0.31 -0.23
CA HIS A 53 16.43 -1.46 0.13
C HIS A 53 17.19 -1.26 1.45
N GLU A 54 16.93 -0.16 2.18
CA GLU A 54 17.51 0.13 3.49
C GLU A 54 16.54 -0.33 4.60
N PRO A 55 16.79 -1.46 5.29
CA PRO A 55 15.83 -2.02 6.25
C PRO A 55 15.52 -1.07 7.41
N GLU A 56 16.53 -0.34 7.87
CA GLU A 56 16.40 0.64 8.94
C GLU A 56 15.45 1.79 8.54
N MET A 57 15.46 2.20 7.27
CA MET A 57 14.56 3.23 6.77
C MET A 57 13.10 2.77 6.82
N ILE A 58 12.80 1.51 6.47
CA ILE A 58 11.45 0.94 6.59
C ILE A 58 11.01 0.92 8.05
N HIS A 59 11.89 0.50 8.96
CA HIS A 59 11.59 0.44 10.39
C HIS A 59 11.26 1.82 10.96
N GLN A 60 12.14 2.80 10.72
CA GLN A 60 11.96 4.18 11.18
C GLN A 60 10.73 4.83 10.55
N SER A 61 10.51 4.63 9.25
CA SER A 61 9.32 5.16 8.57
C SER A 61 8.04 4.55 9.11
N THR A 62 8.00 3.24 9.35
CA THR A 62 6.83 2.57 9.91
C THR A 62 6.46 3.14 11.27
N GLN A 63 7.44 3.34 12.16
CA GLN A 63 7.21 3.98 13.45
C GLN A 63 6.71 5.43 13.30
N ALA A 64 7.36 6.23 12.43
CA ALA A 64 6.99 7.62 12.21
C ALA A 64 5.56 7.77 11.64
N VAL A 65 5.20 6.94 10.66
CA VAL A 65 3.86 6.92 10.05
C VAL A 65 2.84 6.51 11.11
N ALA A 66 3.07 5.42 11.85
CA ALA A 66 2.15 4.97 12.89
C ALA A 66 1.89 6.04 13.95
N ALA A 67 2.97 6.61 14.50
CA ALA A 67 2.88 7.67 15.49
C ALA A 67 2.16 8.91 14.95
N THR A 68 2.38 9.28 13.68
CA THR A 68 1.71 10.42 13.04
C THR A 68 0.20 10.20 12.97
N TRP A 69 -0.25 9.03 12.53
CA TRP A 69 -1.69 8.73 12.43
C TRP A 69 -2.38 8.75 13.80
N LEU A 70 -1.77 8.11 14.80
CA LEU A 70 -2.27 8.12 16.18
C LEU A 70 -2.31 9.55 16.75
N ALA A 71 -1.23 10.31 16.59
CA ALA A 71 -1.14 11.70 17.07
C ALA A 71 -2.15 12.64 16.38
N CYS A 72 -2.52 12.34 15.12
CA CYS A 72 -3.55 13.08 14.39
C CYS A 72 -4.98 12.68 14.79
N GLY A 73 -5.16 11.74 15.72
CA GLY A 73 -6.46 11.35 16.28
C GLY A 73 -7.10 10.12 15.62
N LEU A 74 -6.33 9.28 14.94
CA LEU A 74 -6.81 7.94 14.57
C LEU A 74 -7.07 7.14 15.86
N ASP A 75 -8.29 6.62 16.00
CA ASP A 75 -8.71 5.87 17.18
C ASP A 75 -8.66 4.36 16.89
N PRO A 76 -7.70 3.60 17.48
CA PRO A 76 -7.56 2.17 17.23
C PRO A 76 -8.70 1.32 17.80
N GLU A 77 -9.52 1.86 18.71
CA GLU A 77 -10.73 1.19 19.19
C GLU A 77 -11.86 1.23 18.15
N ARG A 78 -11.73 2.10 17.14
CA ARG A 78 -12.71 2.28 16.05
C ARG A 78 -12.22 1.84 14.70
N THR A 79 -10.94 2.03 14.42
CA THR A 79 -10.29 1.63 13.17
C THR A 79 -9.38 0.45 13.44
N THR A 80 -9.60 -0.65 12.72
CA THR A 80 -8.64 -1.76 12.70
C THR A 80 -7.33 -1.25 12.09
N PHE A 81 -6.33 -1.02 12.93
CA PHE A 81 -5.04 -0.42 12.57
C PHE A 81 -3.92 -1.44 12.72
N TYR A 82 -3.24 -1.78 11.61
CA TYR A 82 -2.29 -2.90 11.58
C TYR A 82 -1.13 -2.68 10.62
N ARG A 83 -0.08 -3.50 10.72
CA ARG A 83 1.01 -3.58 9.73
C ARG A 83 0.69 -4.67 8.73
N GLN A 84 0.98 -4.45 7.45
CA GLN A 84 0.80 -5.46 6.41
C GLN A 84 1.61 -6.72 6.74
N SER A 85 2.85 -6.54 7.23
CA SER A 85 3.73 -7.64 7.62
C SER A 85 3.27 -8.49 8.80
N ASP A 86 2.28 -8.05 9.58
CA ASP A 86 1.71 -8.84 10.67
C ASP A 86 0.59 -9.79 10.20
N ILE A 87 0.17 -9.74 8.93
CA ILE A 87 -0.96 -10.51 8.38
C ILE A 87 -0.45 -11.56 7.38
N PRO A 88 -0.02 -12.75 7.82
CA PRO A 88 0.52 -13.78 6.92
C PRO A 88 -0.49 -14.27 5.88
N GLU A 89 -1.80 -14.20 6.18
CA GLU A 89 -2.88 -14.62 5.27
C GLU A 89 -2.90 -13.78 3.99
N VAL A 90 -2.50 -12.50 4.05
CA VAL A 90 -2.37 -11.64 2.87
C VAL A 90 -1.34 -12.21 1.89
N MET A 91 -0.24 -12.77 2.39
CA MET A 91 0.80 -13.36 1.54
C MET A 91 0.36 -14.66 0.89
N GLU A 92 -0.41 -15.48 1.61
CA GLU A 92 -1.03 -16.68 1.02
C GLU A 92 -2.06 -16.29 -0.05
N LEU A 93 -2.94 -15.33 0.25
CA LEU A 93 -3.93 -14.84 -0.71
C LEU A 93 -3.26 -14.22 -1.94
N ASN A 94 -2.17 -13.47 -1.78
CA ASN A 94 -1.39 -12.94 -2.89
C ASN A 94 -0.95 -14.04 -3.87
N TRP A 95 -0.50 -15.19 -3.37
CA TRP A 95 -0.14 -16.32 -4.22
C TRP A 95 -1.36 -16.91 -4.95
N ILE A 96 -2.48 -17.10 -4.24
CA ILE A 96 -3.73 -17.59 -4.83
C ILE A 96 -4.20 -16.66 -5.96
N LEU A 97 -4.20 -15.35 -5.72
CA LEU A 97 -4.59 -14.34 -6.72
C LEU A 97 -3.61 -14.29 -7.89
N THR A 98 -2.32 -14.50 -7.65
CA THR A 98 -1.29 -14.57 -8.71
C THR A 98 -1.63 -15.65 -9.72
N CYS A 99 -2.02 -16.85 -9.26
CA CYS A 99 -2.35 -17.99 -10.13
C CYS A 99 -3.54 -17.73 -11.08
N ILE A 100 -4.43 -16.80 -10.74
CA ILE A 100 -5.62 -16.46 -11.54
C ILE A 100 -5.53 -15.09 -12.23
N THR A 101 -4.43 -14.36 -12.02
CA THR A 101 -4.22 -13.04 -12.64
C THR A 101 -3.53 -13.18 -13.98
N ALA A 102 -4.17 -12.68 -15.04
CA ALA A 102 -3.55 -12.65 -16.36
C ALA A 102 -2.32 -11.75 -16.38
N LYS A 103 -1.17 -12.26 -16.86
CA LYS A 103 0.06 -11.47 -17.09
C LYS A 103 -0.21 -10.17 -17.86
N GLY A 104 -1.09 -10.22 -18.86
CA GLY A 104 -1.47 -9.06 -19.66
C GLY A 104 -2.05 -7.89 -18.85
N LEU A 105 -2.66 -8.17 -17.69
CA LEU A 105 -3.13 -7.11 -16.79
C LEU A 105 -1.96 -6.37 -16.14
N MET A 106 -0.92 -7.10 -15.71
CA MET A 106 0.30 -6.52 -15.14
C MET A 106 1.12 -5.76 -16.20
N ASN A 107 1.16 -6.24 -17.45
CA ASN A 107 1.76 -5.49 -18.57
C ASN A 107 1.14 -4.08 -18.75
N ARG A 108 -0.11 -3.87 -18.31
CA ARG A 108 -0.81 -2.59 -18.44
C ARG A 108 -0.78 -1.74 -17.17
N ALA A 109 -0.20 -2.24 -16.08
CA ALA A 109 -0.10 -1.50 -14.82
C ALA A 109 0.69 -0.20 -15.02
N HIS A 110 0.17 0.90 -14.47
CA HIS A 110 0.72 2.24 -14.70
C HIS A 110 2.20 2.36 -14.30
N ALA A 111 2.58 1.79 -13.15
CA ALA A 111 3.95 1.86 -12.66
C ALA A 111 4.94 1.10 -13.57
N TYR A 112 4.58 -0.11 -14.02
CA TYR A 112 5.38 -0.88 -14.97
C TYR A 112 5.50 -0.14 -16.31
N LYS A 113 4.38 0.32 -16.87
CA LYS A 113 4.39 1.10 -18.12
C LYS A 113 5.24 2.36 -18.03
N ALA A 114 5.22 3.05 -16.89
CA ALA A 114 6.03 4.24 -16.68
C ALA A 114 7.53 3.90 -16.64
N ALA A 115 7.92 2.79 -16.01
CA ALA A 115 9.31 2.33 -16.01
C ALA A 115 9.79 1.94 -17.42
N VAL A 116 8.97 1.20 -18.18
CA VAL A 116 9.25 0.86 -19.58
C VAL A 116 9.41 2.12 -20.43
N GLN A 117 8.49 3.10 -20.27
CA GLN A 117 8.56 4.37 -20.99
C GLN A 117 9.83 5.16 -20.64
N ALA A 118 10.23 5.18 -19.36
CA ALA A 118 11.47 5.83 -18.93
C ALA A 118 12.71 5.16 -19.54
N ASN A 119 12.72 3.84 -19.71
CA ASN A 119 13.80 3.15 -20.42
C ASN A 119 13.88 3.59 -21.89
N VAL A 120 12.73 3.67 -22.58
CA VAL A 120 12.67 4.18 -23.96
C VAL A 120 13.21 5.61 -24.08
N GLU A 121 12.79 6.49 -23.17
CA GLU A 121 13.24 7.90 -23.14
C GLU A 121 14.74 8.05 -22.87
N ASN A 122 15.33 7.10 -22.14
CA ASN A 122 16.76 7.06 -21.84
C ASN A 122 17.59 6.28 -22.90
N ASN A 123 17.00 5.94 -24.05
CA ASN A 123 17.64 5.13 -25.10
C ASN A 123 18.14 3.76 -24.60
N GLN A 124 17.46 3.19 -23.61
CA GLN A 124 17.71 1.82 -23.16
C GLN A 124 16.97 0.84 -24.08
N GLU A 125 17.70 -0.11 -24.66
CA GLU A 125 17.17 -1.08 -25.62
C GLU A 125 16.31 -2.15 -24.96
N ASP A 126 16.61 -2.49 -23.70
CA ASP A 126 15.82 -3.43 -22.90
C ASP A 126 14.66 -2.71 -22.18
N PRO A 127 13.39 -2.97 -22.57
CA PRO A 127 12.23 -2.37 -21.91
C PRO A 127 12.17 -2.65 -20.40
N ASP A 128 12.69 -3.79 -19.96
CA ASP A 128 12.65 -4.25 -18.58
C ASP A 128 13.95 -3.97 -17.82
N HIS A 129 14.86 -3.15 -18.37
CA HIS A 129 16.08 -2.75 -17.67
C HIS A 129 15.76 -2.11 -16.30
N GLY A 130 16.32 -2.68 -15.24
CA GLY A 130 16.08 -2.23 -13.86
C GLY A 130 14.65 -2.47 -13.33
N VAL A 131 13.83 -3.25 -14.05
CA VAL A 131 12.49 -3.63 -13.59
C VAL A 131 12.57 -4.92 -12.78
N GLU A 132 12.23 -4.83 -11.50
CA GLU A 132 12.12 -5.99 -10.62
C GLU A 132 10.69 -6.51 -10.53
N MET A 133 10.54 -7.79 -10.15
CA MET A 133 9.22 -8.42 -9.98
C MET A 133 8.36 -7.73 -8.93
N GLY A 134 8.95 -7.09 -7.93
CA GLY A 134 8.21 -6.26 -6.97
C GLY A 134 7.42 -5.15 -7.68
N LEU A 135 8.06 -4.39 -8.56
CA LEU A 135 7.41 -3.33 -9.34
C LEU A 135 6.32 -3.88 -10.27
N TYR A 136 6.55 -5.05 -10.85
CA TYR A 136 5.62 -5.67 -11.79
C TYR A 136 4.40 -6.31 -11.11
N SER A 137 4.59 -6.91 -9.93
CA SER A 137 3.58 -7.75 -9.27
C SER A 137 2.89 -7.12 -8.07
N TYR A 138 3.35 -5.99 -7.55
CA TYR A 138 2.69 -5.35 -6.39
C TYR A 138 1.20 -5.04 -6.55
N PRO A 139 0.64 -4.79 -7.77
CA PRO A 139 -0.81 -4.61 -7.89
C PRO A 139 -1.60 -5.86 -7.47
N ILE A 140 -1.01 -7.07 -7.57
CA ILE A 140 -1.63 -8.31 -7.10
C ILE A 140 -1.62 -8.35 -5.57
N LEU A 141 -0.50 -8.00 -4.94
CA LEU A 141 -0.39 -7.90 -3.49
C LEU A 141 -1.36 -6.84 -2.92
N MET A 142 -1.45 -5.68 -3.58
CA MET A 142 -2.42 -4.64 -3.23
C MET A 142 -3.87 -5.13 -3.36
N THR A 143 -4.14 -6.00 -4.34
CA THR A 143 -5.45 -6.65 -4.47
C THR A 143 -5.70 -7.61 -3.31
N ALA A 144 -4.70 -8.37 -2.88
CA ALA A 144 -4.80 -9.22 -1.69
C ALA A 144 -5.08 -8.40 -0.43
N ASP A 145 -4.38 -7.28 -0.22
CA ASP A 145 -4.61 -6.37 0.91
C ASP A 145 -6.07 -5.91 1.01
N ILE A 146 -6.72 -5.66 -0.12
CA ILE A 146 -8.12 -5.21 -0.18
C ILE A 146 -9.09 -6.38 0.01
N LEU A 147 -8.91 -7.46 -0.74
CA LEU A 147 -9.85 -8.59 -0.78
C LEU A 147 -9.78 -9.46 0.48
N MET A 148 -8.64 -9.50 1.18
CA MET A 148 -8.51 -10.21 2.46
C MET A 148 -9.56 -9.72 3.48
N PHE A 149 -9.93 -8.45 3.39
CA PHE A 149 -10.94 -7.84 4.24
C PHE A 149 -12.26 -7.57 3.53
N ASN A 150 -12.52 -8.05 2.30
CA ASN A 150 -13.77 -7.76 1.55
C ASN A 150 -14.17 -6.26 1.56
N ALA A 151 -13.18 -5.38 1.39
CA ALA A 151 -13.40 -3.93 1.39
C ALA A 151 -13.90 -3.39 0.03
#